data_AF-A0A6G1LJU4-F1
#
_entry.id   AF-A0A6G1LJU4-F1
#
_cell.length_a   1.000
_cell.length_b   1.000
_cell.length_c   1.000
_cell.angle_alpha   90.00
_cell.angle_beta   90.00
_cell.angle_gamma   90.00
#
_symmetry.space_group_name_H-M   'P 1'
#
loop_
_entity.id
_entity.type
_entity.pdbx_description
1 polymer ?
#
loop_
_entity_poly.entity_id
_entity_poly.type
_entity_poly.pdbx_seq_one_letter_code
_entity_poly.pdbx_strand_id
1 'polypeptide(L)'
;MWLEPDTNPVRAGTDLHMLMTSLFEHYDARLALAARRRHIDTIRTLRRQLERPQNCDVDSTAGGALALLLSEIYVMTSSGLGTWKKHIHGIGAILRSISSTKKPTRLGMFLFKAFRTCGLMFSFLLRQSLDLDSKGMIPHAPSGSIEQLMCLAIRLPPLLERTDKLKIRQR
;
A
#
# COMPACT_ATOMS: atom_id res chain seq x y z
N MET A 1 -24.85 -9.15 7.09
CA MET A 1 -23.73 -10.09 7.33
C MET A 1 -22.40 -9.42 6.93
N TRP A 2 -21.97 -8.41 7.71
CA TRP A 2 -20.74 -7.62 7.45
C TRP A 2 -19.62 -7.93 8.47
N LEU A 3 -19.82 -8.94 9.31
CA LEU A 3 -18.94 -9.27 10.44
C LEU A 3 -18.30 -10.66 10.35
N GLU A 4 -18.65 -11.45 9.32
CA GLU A 4 -18.02 -12.74 9.11
C GLU A 4 -16.64 -12.57 8.46
N PRO A 5 -15.63 -13.39 8.81
CA PRO A 5 -14.32 -13.34 8.20
C PRO A 5 -14.43 -13.68 6.71
N ASP A 6 -13.99 -12.78 5.83
CA ASP A 6 -13.96 -13.06 4.40
C ASP A 6 -12.63 -13.71 4.02
N THR A 7 -12.71 -14.81 3.28
CA THR A 7 -11.55 -15.53 2.75
C THR A 7 -10.98 -14.88 1.50
N ASN A 8 -11.71 -13.95 0.87
CA ASN A 8 -11.28 -13.18 -0.28
C ASN A 8 -10.60 -11.86 0.17
N PRO A 9 -9.29 -11.70 -0.07
CA PRO A 9 -8.55 -10.50 0.34
C PRO A 9 -9.14 -9.17 -0.17
N VAL A 10 -9.65 -9.12 -1.41
CA VAL A 10 -10.25 -7.89 -1.98
C VAL A 10 -11.46 -7.49 -1.17
N ARG A 11 -12.37 -8.44 -0.94
CA ARG A 11 -13.63 -8.16 -0.24
C ARG A 11 -13.37 -7.77 1.20
N ALA A 12 -12.46 -8.47 1.89
CA ALA A 12 -12.02 -8.09 3.23
C ALA A 12 -11.43 -6.66 3.27
N GLY A 13 -10.63 -6.30 2.25
CA GLY A 13 -10.07 -4.96 2.10
C GLY A 13 -11.10 -3.88 1.77
N THR A 14 -12.02 -4.14 0.84
CA THR A 14 -13.09 -3.20 0.45
C THR A 14 -14.05 -2.95 1.62
N ASP A 15 -14.43 -4.00 2.35
CA ASP A 15 -15.27 -3.87 3.55
C ASP A 15 -14.59 -3.01 4.61
N LEU A 16 -13.29 -3.21 4.82
CA LEU A 16 -12.48 -2.35 5.70
C LEU A 16 -12.52 -0.89 5.24
N HIS A 17 -12.26 -0.65 3.95
CA HIS A 17 -12.23 0.71 3.42
C HIS A 17 -13.59 1.42 3.59
N MET A 18 -14.70 0.73 3.28
CA MET A 18 -16.05 1.27 3.49
C MET A 18 -16.31 1.60 4.96
N LEU A 19 -15.96 0.70 5.88
CA LEU A 19 -16.07 0.96 7.32
C LEU A 19 -15.26 2.18 7.76
N MET A 20 -14.08 2.40 7.18
CA MET A 20 -13.22 3.55 7.49
C MET A 20 -13.77 4.87 6.96
N THR A 21 -14.32 4.88 5.75
CA THR A 21 -14.99 6.07 5.20
C THR A 21 -16.20 6.45 6.05
N SER A 22 -17.06 5.49 6.39
CA SER A 22 -18.21 5.75 7.27
C SER A 22 -17.80 6.18 8.67
N LEU A 23 -16.73 5.61 9.23
CA LEU A 23 -16.20 6.02 10.53
C LEU A 23 -15.68 7.47 10.50
N PHE A 24 -15.01 7.88 9.43
CA PHE A 24 -14.53 9.25 9.27
C PHE A 24 -15.66 10.27 9.19
N GLU A 25 -16.80 9.88 8.62
CA GLU A 25 -17.98 10.75 8.51
C GLU A 25 -18.80 10.82 9.80
N HIS A 26 -18.91 9.72 10.55
CA HIS A 26 -19.87 9.59 11.65
C HIS A 26 -19.25 9.50 13.06
N TYR A 27 -17.94 9.29 13.18
CA TYR A 27 -17.21 9.20 14.48
C TYR A 27 -17.86 8.24 15.50
N ASP A 28 -18.28 7.03 15.06
CA ASP A 28 -18.89 6.01 15.93
C ASP A 28 -17.87 4.98 16.45
N ALA A 29 -17.77 4.82 17.78
CA ALA A 29 -16.88 3.86 18.43
C ALA A 29 -17.13 2.39 18.03
N ARG A 30 -18.36 2.01 17.70
CA ARG A 30 -18.71 0.66 17.23
C ARG A 30 -18.15 0.41 15.83
N LEU A 31 -18.21 1.41 14.96
CA LEU A 31 -17.59 1.36 13.63
C LEU A 31 -16.07 1.28 13.73
N ALA A 32 -15.45 2.01 14.67
CA ALA A 32 -14.00 1.93 14.92
C ALA A 32 -13.56 0.52 15.33
N LEU A 33 -14.29 -0.12 16.24
CA LEU A 33 -13.99 -1.49 16.67
C LEU A 33 -14.19 -2.50 15.52
N ALA A 34 -15.26 -2.35 14.73
CA ALA A 34 -15.53 -3.20 13.57
C ALA A 34 -14.44 -3.06 12.49
N ALA A 35 -14.04 -1.83 12.18
CA ALA A 35 -12.98 -1.56 11.22
C ALA A 35 -11.64 -2.13 11.69
N ARG A 36 -11.28 -1.97 12.97
CA ARG A 36 -10.06 -2.57 13.53
C ARG A 36 -10.05 -4.09 13.45
N ARG A 37 -11.18 -4.76 13.72
CA ARG A 37 -11.30 -6.22 13.57
C ARG A 37 -11.10 -6.63 12.11
N ARG A 38 -11.78 -5.94 11.19
CA ARG A 38 -11.69 -6.20 9.75
C ARG A 38 -10.27 -5.99 9.22
N HIS A 39 -9.56 -4.98 9.71
CA HIS A 39 -8.16 -4.72 9.40
C HIS A 39 -7.24 -5.89 9.75
N ILE A 40 -7.35 -6.39 10.98
CA ILE A 40 -6.57 -7.54 11.45
C ILE A 40 -6.89 -8.79 10.60
N ASP A 41 -8.16 -9.02 10.28
CA ASP A 41 -8.57 -10.16 9.48
C ASP A 41 -8.07 -10.07 8.03
N THR A 42 -8.08 -8.88 7.42
CA THR A 42 -7.46 -8.64 6.11
C THR A 42 -5.96 -8.97 6.13
N ILE A 43 -5.22 -8.56 7.16
CA ILE A 43 -3.80 -8.92 7.33
C ILE A 43 -3.62 -10.44 7.42
N ARG A 44 -4.45 -11.12 8.20
CA ARG A 44 -4.39 -12.58 8.37
C ARG A 44 -4.69 -13.29 7.05
N THR A 45 -5.71 -12.85 6.31
CA THR A 45 -6.08 -13.42 5.02
C THR A 45 -4.96 -13.22 3.99
N LEU A 46 -4.37 -12.01 3.92
CA LEU A 46 -3.22 -11.74 3.06
C LEU A 46 -2.03 -12.62 3.43
N ARG A 47 -1.70 -12.75 4.73
CA ARG A 47 -0.60 -13.62 5.18
C ARG A 47 -0.82 -15.07 4.73
N ARG A 48 -2.02 -15.63 4.92
CA ARG A 48 -2.35 -17.01 4.50
C ARG A 48 -2.18 -17.23 2.99
N GLN A 49 -2.58 -16.26 2.18
CA GLN A 49 -2.40 -16.32 0.72
C GLN A 49 -0.92 -16.32 0.33
N LEU A 50 -0.10 -15.50 1.01
CA LEU A 50 1.34 -15.41 0.77
C LEU A 50 2.11 -16.64 1.24
N GLU A 51 1.67 -17.28 2.33
CA GLU A 51 2.25 -18.54 2.83
C GLU A 51 1.97 -19.73 1.90
N ARG A 52 0.98 -19.62 0.99
CA ARG A 52 0.59 -20.66 0.03
C ARG A 52 0.66 -20.17 -1.42
N PRO A 53 1.86 -19.82 -1.91
CA PRO A 53 2.02 -19.12 -3.19
C PRO A 53 1.48 -19.88 -4.42
N GLN A 54 1.37 -21.21 -4.34
CA GLN A 54 0.84 -22.06 -5.41
C GLN A 54 -0.67 -21.84 -5.68
N ASN A 55 -1.42 -21.40 -4.66
CA ASN A 55 -2.87 -21.17 -4.73
C ASN A 55 -3.24 -19.68 -4.57
N CYS A 56 -2.23 -18.80 -4.61
CA CYS A 56 -2.42 -17.37 -4.40
C CYS A 56 -3.09 -16.74 -5.62
N ASP A 57 -4.32 -16.24 -5.42
CA ASP A 57 -4.93 -15.32 -6.38
C ASP A 57 -4.21 -13.98 -6.27
N VAL A 58 -3.35 -13.74 -7.25
CA VAL A 58 -2.49 -12.56 -7.36
C VAL A 58 -3.28 -11.26 -7.38
N ASP A 59 -4.35 -11.21 -8.17
CA ASP A 59 -5.15 -10.00 -8.34
C ASP A 59 -5.94 -9.72 -7.06
N SER A 60 -6.48 -10.79 -6.45
CA SER A 60 -7.20 -10.64 -5.19
C SER A 60 -6.28 -10.18 -4.06
N THR A 61 -5.10 -10.79 -3.95
CA THR A 61 -4.09 -10.47 -2.93
C THR A 61 -3.57 -9.05 -3.09
N ALA A 62 -3.30 -8.60 -4.32
CA ALA A 62 -2.89 -7.23 -4.60
C ALA A 62 -4.00 -6.22 -4.24
N GLY A 63 -5.26 -6.52 -4.57
CA GLY A 63 -6.38 -5.63 -4.28
C GLY A 63 -6.63 -5.50 -2.78
N GLY A 64 -6.59 -6.61 -2.04
CA GLY A 64 -6.67 -6.60 -0.57
C GLY A 64 -5.52 -5.83 0.09
N ALA A 65 -4.30 -5.97 -0.44
CA ALA A 65 -3.13 -5.23 0.03
C ALA A 65 -3.27 -3.71 -0.18
N LEU A 66 -3.77 -3.28 -1.35
CA LEU A 66 -4.01 -1.86 -1.62
C LEU A 66 -5.09 -1.29 -0.69
N ALA A 67 -6.20 -2.00 -0.52
CA ALA A 67 -7.28 -1.54 0.34
C ALA A 67 -6.83 -1.44 1.82
N LEU A 68 -5.97 -2.36 2.28
CA LEU A 68 -5.31 -2.26 3.57
C LEU A 68 -4.44 -0.99 3.65
N LEU A 69 -3.62 -0.70 2.64
CA LEU A 69 -2.81 0.53 2.60
C LEU A 69 -3.65 1.81 2.66
N LEU A 70 -4.76 1.84 1.93
CA LEU A 70 -5.68 3.00 1.94
C LEU A 70 -6.33 3.17 3.30
N SER A 71 -6.67 2.08 3.99
CA SER A 71 -7.21 2.14 5.36
C SER A 71 -6.21 2.71 6.36
N GLU A 72 -4.91 2.51 6.15
CA GLU A 72 -3.85 3.01 7.02
C GLU A 72 -3.67 4.53 6.99
N ILE A 73 -4.27 5.22 6.02
CA ILE A 73 -4.33 6.70 5.96
C ILE A 73 -5.18 7.23 7.13
N TYR A 74 -6.15 6.44 7.59
CA TYR A 74 -7.02 6.83 8.69
C TYR A 74 -6.37 6.47 10.03
N VAL A 75 -6.02 7.51 10.79
CA VAL A 75 -5.38 7.45 12.13
C VAL A 75 -6.08 6.51 13.11
N MET A 76 -7.37 6.23 12.91
CA MET A 76 -8.19 5.39 13.79
C MET A 76 -7.90 3.87 13.69
N THR A 77 -7.15 3.40 12.68
CA THR A 77 -6.82 1.96 12.54
C THR A 77 -5.37 1.59 12.77
N SER A 78 -4.43 2.50 12.51
CA SER A 78 -3.00 2.24 12.67
C SER A 78 -2.40 3.12 13.74
N SER A 79 -1.37 2.63 14.42
CA SER A 79 -0.61 3.32 15.48
C SER A 79 0.23 4.51 14.96
N GLY A 80 -0.27 5.24 13.96
CA GLY A 80 0.37 6.38 13.32
C GLY A 80 1.34 6.01 12.20
N LEU A 81 2.01 7.04 11.66
CA LEU A 81 2.84 7.02 10.45
C LEU A 81 3.96 5.95 10.46
N GLY A 82 4.42 5.52 11.64
CA GLY A 82 5.41 4.44 11.75
C GLY A 82 4.90 3.05 11.33
N THR A 83 3.59 2.79 11.48
CA THR A 83 2.95 1.53 11.10
C THR A 83 2.75 1.46 9.59
N TRP A 84 2.33 2.58 9.01
CA TRP A 84 2.22 2.78 7.56
C TRP A 84 3.53 2.44 6.83
N LYS A 85 4.66 2.88 7.39
CA LYS A 85 6.00 2.61 6.85
C LYS A 85 6.36 1.12 6.82
N LYS A 86 5.85 0.32 7.77
CA LYS A 86 6.04 -1.15 7.77
C LYS A 86 5.15 -1.82 6.74
N HIS A 87 3.89 -1.39 6.66
CA HIS A 87 2.92 -1.94 5.71
C HIS A 87 3.30 -1.65 4.26
N ILE A 88 3.82 -0.45 3.96
CA ILE A 88 4.26 -0.14 2.59
C ILE A 88 5.42 -1.03 2.14
N HIS A 89 6.40 -1.33 3.00
CA HIS A 89 7.48 -2.27 2.65
C HIS A 89 6.94 -3.68 2.41
N GLY A 90 6.03 -4.16 3.27
CA GLY A 90 5.40 -5.47 3.12
C GLY A 90 4.61 -5.58 1.81
N ILE A 91 3.81 -4.57 1.48
CA ILE A 91 3.00 -4.53 0.26
C ILE A 91 3.90 -4.38 -0.98
N GLY A 92 4.96 -3.57 -0.91
CA GLY A 92 5.95 -3.48 -1.97
C GLY A 92 6.62 -4.83 -2.26
N ALA A 93 6.93 -5.62 -1.23
CA ALA A 93 7.46 -6.97 -1.39
C ALA A 93 6.45 -7.93 -2.04
N ILE A 94 5.17 -7.85 -1.66
CA ILE A 94 4.07 -8.63 -2.28
C ILE A 94 3.95 -8.28 -3.76
N LEU A 95 3.90 -6.99 -4.10
CA LEU A 95 3.79 -6.52 -5.48
C LEU A 95 5.00 -6.94 -6.33
N ARG A 96 6.22 -6.90 -5.77
CA ARG A 96 7.42 -7.41 -6.44
C ARG A 96 7.34 -8.92 -6.69
N SER A 97 6.91 -9.71 -5.69
CA SER A 97 6.75 -11.16 -5.83
C SER A 97 5.68 -11.54 -6.87
N ILE A 98 4.62 -10.74 -6.96
CA ILE A 98 3.57 -10.86 -7.97
C ILE A 98 4.15 -10.57 -9.36
N SER A 99 4.95 -9.52 -9.47
CA SER A 99 5.53 -9.12 -10.74
C SER A 99 6.56 -10.08 -11.33
N SER A 100 7.23 -10.85 -10.47
CA SER A 100 8.22 -11.84 -10.89
C SER A 100 7.61 -13.14 -11.39
N THR A 101 6.31 -13.38 -11.15
CA THR A 101 5.71 -14.70 -11.36
C THR A 101 4.91 -14.86 -12.66
N LYS A 102 4.35 -13.80 -13.28
CA LYS A 102 3.58 -13.86 -14.56
C LYS A 102 3.53 -12.52 -15.31
N LYS A 103 3.03 -12.51 -16.57
CA LYS A 103 2.64 -11.27 -17.28
C LYS A 103 1.68 -10.47 -16.38
N PRO A 104 1.94 -9.18 -16.12
CA PRO A 104 1.10 -8.38 -15.24
C PRO A 104 -0.30 -8.21 -15.83
N THR A 105 -1.32 -8.47 -15.00
CA THR A 105 -2.73 -8.22 -15.34
C THR A 105 -3.00 -6.70 -15.38
N ARG A 106 -4.06 -6.28 -16.08
CA ARG A 106 -4.45 -4.86 -16.10
C ARG A 106 -4.75 -4.33 -14.69
N LEU A 107 -5.41 -5.15 -13.87
CA LEU A 107 -5.69 -4.83 -12.47
C LEU A 107 -4.41 -4.75 -11.64
N GLY A 108 -3.52 -5.73 -11.76
CA GLY A 108 -2.21 -5.70 -11.09
C GLY A 108 -1.38 -4.46 -11.43
N MET A 109 -1.38 -4.02 -12.70
CA MET A 109 -0.72 -2.77 -13.10
C MET A 109 -1.38 -1.53 -12.50
N PHE A 110 -2.72 -1.48 -12.44
CA PHE A 110 -3.45 -0.38 -11.81
C PHE A 110 -3.11 -0.29 -10.31
N LEU A 111 -3.17 -1.42 -9.60
CA LEU A 111 -2.86 -1.51 -8.17
C LEU A 111 -1.42 -1.12 -7.88
N PHE A 112 -0.48 -1.53 -8.74
CA PHE A 112 0.92 -1.17 -8.65
C PHE A 112 1.15 0.35 -8.81
N LYS A 113 0.45 1.00 -9.75
CA LYS A 113 0.49 2.46 -9.92
C LYS A 113 -0.08 3.16 -8.69
N ALA A 114 -1.26 2.77 -8.23
CA ALA A 114 -1.90 3.36 -7.05
C ALA A 114 -0.99 3.26 -5.81
N PHE A 115 -0.37 2.11 -5.60
CA PHE A 115 0.60 1.89 -4.54
C PHE A 115 1.79 2.86 -4.63
N ARG A 116 2.39 3.02 -5.82
CA ARG A 116 3.52 3.96 -6.02
C ARG A 116 3.09 5.39 -5.75
N THR A 117 1.90 5.80 -6.18
CA THR A 117 1.38 7.16 -5.93
C THR A 117 1.23 7.42 -4.44
N CYS A 118 0.58 6.51 -3.68
CA CYS A 118 0.47 6.64 -2.24
C CYS A 118 1.84 6.64 -1.54
N GLY A 119 2.74 5.73 -1.96
CA GLY A 119 4.13 5.66 -1.52
C GLY A 119 4.88 6.98 -1.68
N LEU A 120 4.76 7.56 -2.86
CA LEU A 120 5.41 8.81 -3.23
C LEU A 120 4.90 9.97 -2.37
N MET A 121 3.58 10.13 -2.24
CA MET A 121 2.98 11.20 -1.43
C MET A 121 3.49 11.17 0.01
N PHE A 122 3.55 9.99 0.61
CA PHE A 122 4.07 9.83 1.96
C PHE A 122 5.57 10.10 2.07
N SER A 123 6.36 9.63 1.09
CA SER A 123 7.80 9.88 1.04
C SER A 123 8.11 11.38 0.98
N PHE A 124 7.30 12.14 0.23
CA PHE A 124 7.39 13.59 0.18
C PHE A 124 6.98 14.25 1.50
N LEU A 125 5.82 13.86 2.06
CA LEU A 125 5.33 14.42 3.31
C LEU A 125 6.35 14.26 4.44
N LEU A 126 7.00 13.09 4.53
CA LEU A 126 8.01 12.80 5.55
C LEU A 126 9.43 13.19 5.17
N ARG A 127 9.67 13.60 3.92
CA ARG A 127 11.01 13.83 3.36
C ARG A 127 11.96 12.64 3.58
N GLN A 128 11.42 11.43 3.50
CA GLN A 128 12.16 10.19 3.72
C GLN A 128 12.06 9.31 2.48
N SER A 129 13.19 8.69 2.12
CA SER A 129 13.20 7.71 1.05
C SER A 129 12.39 6.46 1.41
N LEU A 130 11.68 5.94 0.40
CA LEU A 130 11.06 4.63 0.41
C LEU A 130 11.56 3.84 -0.79
N ASP A 131 11.78 2.55 -0.60
CA ASP A 131 12.15 1.64 -1.67
C ASP A 131 10.92 1.26 -2.51
N LEU A 132 10.50 2.22 -3.33
CA LEU A 132 9.39 2.11 -4.29
C LEU A 132 9.88 1.61 -5.66
N ASP A 133 11.17 1.34 -5.81
CA ASP A 133 11.76 0.96 -7.09
C ASP A 133 11.73 -0.56 -7.28
N SER A 134 10.82 -1.02 -8.14
CA SER A 134 10.81 -2.39 -8.62
C SER A 134 11.65 -2.45 -9.90
N LYS A 135 12.93 -2.78 -9.79
CA LYS A 135 13.76 -3.08 -10.98
C LYS A 135 13.02 -4.09 -11.86
N GLY A 136 12.71 -3.72 -13.11
CA GLY A 136 12.13 -4.62 -14.12
C GLY A 136 10.62 -4.50 -14.39
N MET A 137 9.88 -3.64 -13.68
CA MET A 137 8.40 -3.61 -13.78
C MET A 137 7.79 -2.44 -14.54
N ILE A 138 8.56 -1.37 -14.80
CA ILE A 138 8.10 -0.31 -15.69
C ILE A 138 8.78 -0.58 -17.04
N PRO A 139 8.12 -1.28 -17.98
CA PRO A 139 8.57 -1.29 -19.36
C PRO A 139 8.70 0.17 -19.77
N HIS A 140 9.80 0.53 -20.45
CA HIS A 140 10.11 1.89 -20.93
C HIS A 140 8.85 2.74 -21.10
N ALA A 141 8.51 3.50 -20.05
CA ALA A 141 7.28 4.26 -20.07
C ALA A 141 7.45 5.31 -21.17
N PRO A 142 6.45 5.51 -22.05
CA PRO A 142 6.57 6.47 -23.13
C PRO A 142 6.95 7.84 -22.57
N SER A 143 7.82 8.54 -23.29
CA SER A 143 8.31 9.85 -22.85
C SER A 143 7.13 10.81 -22.66
N GLY A 144 7.09 11.52 -21.55
CA GLY A 144 6.00 12.42 -21.16
C GLY A 144 4.81 11.75 -20.44
N SER A 145 4.84 10.44 -20.23
CA SER A 145 3.79 9.74 -19.47
C SER A 145 3.85 10.02 -17.96
N ILE A 146 2.70 9.90 -17.30
CA ILE A 146 2.59 10.01 -15.82
C ILE A 146 3.50 8.97 -15.15
N GLU A 147 3.66 7.79 -15.75
CA GLU A 147 4.54 6.73 -15.28
C GLU A 147 6.01 7.15 -15.29
N GLN A 148 6.46 7.85 -16.34
CA GLN A 148 7.82 8.40 -16.38
C GLN A 148 8.01 9.48 -15.31
N LEU A 149 7.02 10.36 -15.13
CA LEU A 149 7.05 11.38 -14.08
C LEU A 149 7.09 10.75 -12.67
N MET A 150 6.33 9.69 -12.43
CA MET A 150 6.39 8.93 -11.17
C MET A 150 7.77 8.30 -10.95
N CYS A 151 8.39 7.72 -11.98
CA CYS A 151 9.76 7.19 -11.89
C CYS A 151 10.77 8.25 -11.48
N LEU A 152 10.67 9.45 -12.07
CA LEU A 152 11.53 10.58 -11.72
C LEU A 152 11.25 11.05 -10.29
N ALA A 153 9.96 11.17 -9.93
CA ALA A 153 9.56 11.64 -8.61
C ALA A 153 10.02 10.73 -7.48
N ILE A 154 10.08 9.40 -7.70
CA ILE A 154 10.59 8.44 -6.70
C ILE A 154 12.06 8.71 -6.32
N ARG A 155 12.83 9.38 -7.19
CA ARG A 155 14.22 9.76 -6.90
C ARG A 155 14.34 11.01 -6.03
N LEU A 156 13.27 11.80 -5.89
CA LEU A 156 13.29 13.08 -5.17
C LEU A 156 13.38 12.90 -3.64
N PRO A 157 12.61 12.02 -2.96
CA PRO A 157 12.71 11.84 -1.52
C PRO A 157 14.12 11.45 -1.01
N PRO A 158 14.86 10.52 -1.65
CA PRO A 158 16.26 10.27 -1.30
C PRO A 158 17.18 11.50 -1.40
N LEU A 159 16.96 12.38 -2.39
CA LEU A 159 17.74 13.61 -2.55
C LEU A 159 17.42 14.63 -1.46
N LEU A 160 16.14 14.79 -1.11
CA LEU A 160 15.69 15.63 0.00
C LEU A 160 16.30 15.14 1.33
N GLU A 161 16.22 13.84 1.60
CA GLU A 161 16.77 13.24 2.81
C GLU A 161 18.29 13.45 2.93
N ARG A 162 19.04 13.32 1.84
CA ARG A 162 20.48 13.63 1.80
C ARG A 162 20.75 15.11 2.09
N THR A 163 19.94 16.00 1.52
CA THR A 163 20.10 17.45 1.70
C THR A 163 19.85 17.86 3.15
N ASP A 164 18.85 17.28 3.79
CA ASP A 164 18.54 17.53 5.21
C ASP A 164 19.67 17.04 6.12
N LYS A 165 20.25 15.86 5.84
CA LYS A 165 21.43 15.34 6.56
C LYS A 165 22.67 16.22 6.42
N LEU A 166 22.88 16.83 5.24
CA LEU A 166 24.01 17.74 5.01
C LEU A 166 23.85 19.04 5.81
N LYS A 167 22.63 19.59 5.90
CA LYS A 167 22.34 20.80 6.70
C LYS A 167 22.56 20.60 8.20
N ILE A 168 22.32 19.39 8.71
CA ILE A 168 22.52 19.07 10.13
C ILE A 168 24.02 19.02 10.48
N ARG A 169 24.90 18.60 9.56
CA ARG A 169 26.36 18.50 9.80
C ARG A 169 27.09 19.85 9.78
N GLN A 170 26.41 20.92 9.36
CA GLN A 170 26.97 22.28 9.29
C GLN A 170 26.55 23.15 10.48
N ARG A 171 25.81 22.59 11.44
CA ARG A 171 25.43 23.22 12.70
C ARG A 171 26.15 22.50 13.84
#